data_AF-A0A9W6W3L1-F1
#
_entry.id   AF-A0A9W6W3L1-F1
#
_cell.length_a   1.000
_cell.length_b   1.000
_cell.length_c   1.000
_cell.angle_alpha   90.00
_cell.angle_beta   90.00
_cell.angle_gamma   90.00
#
_symmetry.space_group_name_H-M   'P 1'
#
loop_
_entity.id
_entity.type
_entity.pdbx_description
1 polymer ?
#
loop_
_entity_poly.entity_id
_entity_poly.type
_entity_poly.pdbx_seq_one_letter_code
_entity_poly.pdbx_strand_id
1 'polypeptide(L)'
;MRFVHGGGSGALGAAGTGSIAWFNRSVTATNVKVYVHALECGQLFAYAYVGSTIVATAITREYCAPADRGEWYSSHDLILDASDTVGGISRVDFIIRDQEHDGETTVSCYRSRSVCG
;
A
#
# COMPACT_ATOMS: atom_id res chain seq x y z
N MET A 1 8.02 12.52 7.54
CA MET A 1 7.09 11.38 7.51
C MET A 1 5.71 11.89 7.18
N ARG A 2 5.06 11.33 6.16
CA ARG A 2 3.66 11.66 5.83
C ARG A 2 2.89 10.35 5.83
N PHE A 3 1.73 10.35 6.50
CA PHE A 3 0.86 9.20 6.63
C PHE A 3 0.20 8.91 5.28
N VAL A 4 0.25 7.66 4.84
CA VAL A 4 -0.60 7.17 3.75
C VAL A 4 -1.98 6.94 4.37
N HIS A 5 -3.01 7.60 3.86
CA HIS A 5 -4.40 7.28 4.16
C HIS A 5 -5.08 7.00 2.83
N GLY A 6 -5.26 5.72 2.52
CA GLY A 6 -6.19 5.27 1.48
C GLY A 6 -7.45 4.81 2.20
N GLY A 7 -8.48 5.63 2.19
CA GLY A 7 -9.78 5.30 2.76
C GLY A 7 -10.82 5.24 1.65
N GLY A 8 -11.36 4.06 1.39
CA GLY A 8 -12.53 3.95 0.53
C GLY A 8 -13.74 4.58 1.20
N SER A 9 -14.44 5.47 0.49
CA SER A 9 -15.66 6.10 0.97
C SER A 9 -16.81 5.10 0.93
N GLY A 10 -17.06 4.35 2.01
CA GLY A 10 -18.28 3.56 2.22
C GLY A 10 -18.60 2.43 1.22
N ALA A 11 -17.85 2.30 0.12
CA ALA A 11 -18.03 1.32 -0.95
C ALA A 11 -16.86 0.33 -1.07
N LEU A 12 -15.74 0.60 -0.39
CA LEU A 12 -14.67 -0.38 -0.22
C LEU A 12 -14.70 -0.84 1.23
N GLY A 13 -14.79 -2.14 1.43
CA GLY A 13 -14.65 -2.79 2.72
C GLY A 13 -13.25 -2.70 3.30
N ALA A 14 -12.28 -2.07 2.60
CA ALA A 14 -10.89 -2.01 3.03
C ALA A 14 -10.33 -0.57 3.08
N ALA A 15 -9.43 -0.34 4.04
CA ALA A 15 -8.63 0.88 4.13
C ALA A 15 -7.19 0.53 4.52
N GLY A 16 -6.25 1.45 4.34
CA GLY A 16 -4.85 1.18 4.64
C GLY A 16 -4.11 2.41 5.10
N THR A 17 -3.15 2.17 6.00
CA THR A 17 -2.27 3.20 6.53
C THR A 17 -0.85 2.69 6.70
N GLY A 18 0.11 3.62 6.74
CA GLY A 18 1.52 3.32 6.92
C GLY A 18 2.39 4.56 6.81
N SER A 19 3.70 4.33 6.95
CA SER A 19 4.73 5.33 6.75
C SER A 19 5.69 4.88 5.66
N ILE A 20 6.21 5.83 4.88
CA ILE A 20 7.16 5.54 3.81
C ILE A 20 8.52 6.20 4.11
N ALA A 21 9.59 5.43 3.94
CA ALA A 21 10.97 5.88 4.00
C ALA A 21 11.62 5.70 2.63
N TRP A 22 12.19 6.78 2.11
CA TRP A 22 12.87 6.79 0.81
C TRP A 22 14.38 6.66 1.02
N PHE A 23 14.99 5.73 0.30
CA PHE A 23 16.44 5.59 0.21
C PHE A 23 16.88 5.86 -1.24
N ASN A 24 18.19 5.78 -1.51
CA ASN A 24 18.70 6.15 -2.83
C ASN A 24 18.09 5.31 -3.97
N ARG A 25 17.93 4.00 -3.74
CA ARG A 25 17.40 3.02 -4.71
C ARG A 25 16.33 2.08 -4.16
N SER A 26 15.90 2.29 -2.92
CA SER A 26 14.88 1.46 -2.29
C SER A 26 13.89 2.31 -1.53
N VAL A 27 12.73 1.71 -1.25
CA VAL A 27 11.68 2.29 -0.44
C VAL A 27 11.24 1.26 0.59
N THR A 28 11.06 1.69 1.83
CA THR A 28 10.48 0.84 2.87
C THR A 28 9.18 1.47 3.34
N ALA A 29 8.09 0.72 3.25
CA ALA A 29 6.84 1.06 3.91
C ALA A 29 6.79 0.34 5.27
N THR A 30 6.66 1.11 6.35
CA THR A 30 6.64 0.59 7.73
C THR A 30 5.33 0.90 8.41
N ASN A 31 5.02 0.15 9.48
CA ASN A 31 3.75 0.25 10.20
C ASN A 31 2.54 0.14 9.27
N VAL A 32 2.67 -0.69 8.23
CA VAL A 32 1.61 -0.90 7.24
C VAL A 32 0.48 -1.65 7.92
N LYS A 33 -0.71 -1.06 7.92
CA LYS A 33 -1.93 -1.67 8.44
C LYS A 33 -3.02 -1.62 7.40
N VAL A 34 -3.83 -2.68 7.35
CA VAL A 34 -5.01 -2.79 6.49
C VAL A 34 -6.22 -2.96 7.41
N TYR A 35 -7.16 -2.04 7.32
CA TYR A 35 -8.49 -2.21 7.89
C TYR A 35 -9.33 -3.02 6.92
N VAL A 36 -10.11 -3.94 7.45
CA VAL A 36 -11.09 -4.70 6.69
C VAL A 36 -12.41 -4.66 7.45
N HIS A 37 -13.50 -4.34 6.76
CA HIS A 37 -14.84 -4.28 7.28
C HIS A 37 -15.38 -5.70 7.55
N ALA A 38 -16.34 -5.82 8.46
CA ALA A 38 -16.93 -7.12 8.79
C ALA A 38 -17.44 -7.86 7.55
N LEU A 39 -17.18 -9.17 7.48
CA LEU A 39 -17.48 -10.07 6.34
C LEU A 39 -16.70 -9.80 5.04
N GLU A 40 -15.70 -8.93 5.04
CA GLU A 40 -14.87 -8.63 3.86
C GLU A 40 -13.46 -9.21 4.00
N CYS A 41 -12.76 -9.28 2.87
CA CYS A 41 -11.33 -9.54 2.77
C CYS A 41 -10.62 -8.38 2.06
N GLY A 42 -9.45 -8.02 2.56
CA GLY A 42 -8.62 -6.95 2.03
C GLY A 42 -7.19 -7.38 1.78
N GLN A 43 -6.58 -6.80 0.76
CA GLN A 43 -5.16 -6.98 0.46
C GLN A 43 -4.52 -5.66 0.04
N LEU A 44 -3.25 -5.46 0.43
CA LEU A 44 -2.47 -4.31 0.01
C LEU A 44 -1.36 -4.73 -0.96
N PHE A 45 -1.24 -4.00 -2.05
CA PHE A 45 -0.19 -4.10 -3.05
C PHE A 45 0.63 -2.82 -3.05
N ALA A 46 1.94 -2.93 -3.18
CA ALA A 46 2.83 -1.81 -3.34
C ALA A 46 3.65 -2.00 -4.63
N TYR A 47 3.55 -1.05 -5.55
CA TYR A 47 4.24 -1.06 -6.84
C TYR A 47 5.23 0.10 -6.91
N ALA A 48 6.52 -0.19 -7.03
CA ALA A 48 7.55 0.82 -7.22
C ALA A 48 7.82 1.07 -8.70
N TYR A 49 7.95 2.34 -9.07
CA TYR A 49 8.17 2.78 -10.45
C TYR A 49 9.46 3.58 -10.60
N VAL A 50 10.14 3.39 -11.75
CA VAL A 50 11.13 4.32 -12.30
C VAL A 50 10.60 4.85 -13.61
N GLY A 51 10.23 6.14 -13.63
CA GLY A 51 9.43 6.69 -14.73
C GLY A 51 8.05 6.01 -14.76
N SER A 52 7.74 5.32 -15.86
CA SER A 52 6.49 4.57 -16.05
C SER A 52 6.61 3.05 -15.88
N THR A 53 7.81 2.54 -15.59
CA THR A 53 8.07 1.09 -15.50
C THR A 53 8.03 0.63 -14.05
N ILE A 54 7.30 -0.46 -13.77
CA ILE A 54 7.33 -1.14 -12.47
C ILE A 54 8.66 -1.87 -12.33
N VAL A 55 9.36 -1.63 -11.22
CA VAL A 55 10.71 -2.17 -10.97
C VAL A 55 10.78 -3.06 -9.72
N ALA A 56 9.83 -2.90 -8.80
CA ALA A 56 9.70 -3.76 -7.63
C ALA A 56 8.24 -3.83 -7.18
N THR A 57 7.87 -4.95 -6.58
CA THR A 57 6.54 -5.15 -6.01
C THR A 57 6.65 -5.77 -4.62
N ALA A 58 5.73 -5.40 -3.74
CA ALA A 58 5.54 -6.03 -2.44
C ALA A 58 4.05 -6.17 -2.20
N ILE A 59 3.62 -7.32 -1.69
CA ILE A 59 2.20 -7.65 -1.54
C ILE A 59 2.00 -8.23 -0.14
N THR A 60 0.99 -7.75 0.58
CA THR A 60 0.62 -8.37 1.85
C THR A 60 -0.10 -9.69 1.61
N ARG A 61 -0.23 -10.52 2.64
CA ARG A 61 -1.27 -11.56 2.59
C ARG A 61 -2.67 -10.91 2.53
N GLU A 62 -3.65 -11.71 2.15
CA GLU A 62 -5.04 -11.38 2.34
C GLU A 62 -5.41 -11.39 3.83
N TYR A 63 -6.26 -10.46 4.24
CA TYR A 63 -6.79 -10.36 5.58
C TYR A 63 -8.31 -10.35 5.53
N CYS A 64 -8.96 -11.26 6.25
CA CYS A 64 -10.41 -11.35 6.28
C CYS A 64 -10.93 -11.05 7.67
N ALA A 65 -11.86 -10.10 7.76
CA ALA A 65 -12.48 -9.73 9.02
C ALA A 65 -13.56 -10.73 9.43
N PRO A 66 -13.78 -10.94 10.74
CA PRO A 66 -14.89 -11.76 11.21
C PRO A 66 -16.25 -11.12 10.86
N ALA A 67 -17.31 -11.91 11.00
CA ALA A 67 -18.64 -11.50 10.59
C ALA A 67 -19.25 -10.35 11.41
N ASP A 68 -18.77 -10.14 12.63
CA ASP A 68 -19.37 -9.28 13.65
C ASP A 68 -18.66 -7.93 13.82
N ARG A 69 -17.46 -7.76 13.24
CA ARG A 69 -16.67 -6.52 13.36
C ARG A 69 -15.63 -6.37 12.27
N GLY A 70 -15.31 -5.13 11.92
CA GLY A 70 -14.09 -4.83 11.16
C GLY A 70 -12.85 -4.83 12.04
N GLU A 71 -11.69 -5.09 11.44
CA GLU A 71 -10.43 -5.22 12.17
C GLU A 71 -9.24 -4.61 11.40
N TRP A 72 -8.28 -4.06 12.15
CA TRP A 72 -7.01 -3.59 11.60
C TRP A 72 -5.96 -4.70 11.71
N TYR A 73 -5.45 -5.13 10.57
CA TYR A 73 -4.35 -6.09 10.48
C TYR A 73 -3.04 -5.38 10.26
N SER A 74 -2.02 -5.72 11.05
CA SER A 74 -0.66 -5.23 10.84
C SER A 74 0.07 -6.13 9.86
N SER A 75 0.66 -5.53 8.84
CA SER A 75 1.62 -6.18 7.96
C SER A 75 3.04 -6.00 8.50
N HIS A 76 3.93 -6.87 8.03
CA HIS A 76 5.37 -6.62 8.10
C HIS A 76 5.75 -5.43 7.20
N ASP A 77 6.98 -4.94 7.38
CA ASP A 77 7.55 -3.89 6.55
C ASP A 77 7.62 -4.33 5.08
N LEU A 78 7.14 -3.49 4.18
CA LEU A 78 7.19 -3.75 2.74
C LEU A 78 8.44 -3.09 2.17
N ILE A 79 9.40 -3.92 1.77
CA ILE A 79 10.67 -3.45 1.20
C ILE A 79 10.58 -3.57 -0.32
N LEU A 80 10.69 -2.42 -0.99
CA LEU A 80 10.76 -2.30 -2.44
C LEU A 80 12.20 -1.95 -2.80
N ASP A 81 12.97 -2.96 -3.23
CA ASP A 81 14.36 -2.77 -3.65
C ASP A 81 14.47 -2.70 -5.17
N ALA A 82 15.07 -1.62 -5.67
CA ALA A 82 15.41 -1.42 -7.08
C ALA A 82 16.91 -1.11 -7.21
N SER A 83 17.74 -1.78 -6.40
CA SER A 83 19.19 -1.58 -6.33
C SER A 83 19.91 -1.82 -7.67
N ASP A 84 19.38 -2.71 -8.50
CA ASP A 84 19.84 -3.05 -9.85
C ASP A 84 19.37 -2.07 -10.94
N THR A 85 18.45 -1.16 -10.60
CA THR A 85 17.81 -0.27 -11.57
C THR A 85 18.45 1.12 -11.57
N VAL A 86 18.81 1.60 -12.76
CA VAL A 86 19.35 2.96 -12.95
C VAL A 86 18.23 4.00 -12.81
N GLY A 87 18.50 5.08 -12.08
CA GLY A 87 17.55 6.19 -11.86
C GLY A 87 16.84 6.14 -10.50
N GLY A 88 16.72 4.96 -9.88
CA GLY A 88 16.10 4.78 -8.57
C GLY A 88 14.59 5.06 -8.57
N ILE A 89 13.89 4.57 -7.54
CA ILE A 89 12.43 4.64 -7.45
C ILE A 89 11.95 6.11 -7.41
N SER A 90 11.05 6.48 -8.31
CA SER A 90 10.45 7.82 -8.42
C SER A 90 9.03 7.90 -7.85
N ARG A 91 8.28 6.80 -7.88
CA ARG A 91 6.89 6.69 -7.40
C ARG A 91 6.67 5.31 -6.77
N VAL A 92 5.87 5.26 -5.72
CA VAL A 92 5.28 4.01 -5.21
C VAL A 92 3.78 4.17 -5.16
N ASP A 93 3.05 3.25 -5.79
CA ASP A 93 1.60 3.20 -5.71
C ASP A 93 1.21 2.11 -4.71
N PHE A 94 0.43 2.48 -3.70
CA PHE A 94 -0.18 1.57 -2.75
C PHE A 94 -1.63 1.34 -3.15
N ILE A 95 -1.96 0.12 -3.54
CA ILE A 95 -3.31 -0.28 -3.94
C ILE A 95 -3.89 -1.13 -2.82
N ILE A 96 -5.07 -0.76 -2.33
CA ILE A 96 -5.82 -1.56 -1.37
C ILE A 96 -7.04 -2.09 -2.12
N ARG A 97 -7.15 -3.42 -2.18
CA ARG A 97 -8.23 -4.12 -2.88
C ARG A 97 -9.15 -4.80 -1.89
N ASP A 98 -10.44 -4.62 -2.11
CA ASP A 98 -11.56 -5.39 -1.58
C ASP A 98 -11.77 -6.59 -2.51
N GLN A 99 -11.59 -7.81 -1.99
CA GLN A 99 -11.56 -9.01 -2.82
C GLN A 99 -12.96 -9.49 -3.21
N GLU A 100 -13.95 -9.20 -2.38
CA GLU A 100 -15.33 -9.63 -2.52
C GLU A 100 -16.07 -8.79 -3.56
N HIS A 101 -15.79 -7.48 -3.58
CA HIS A 101 -16.48 -6.52 -4.44
C HIS A 101 -15.63 -6.06 -5.64
N ASP A 102 -14.41 -6.58 -5.78
CA ASP A 102 -13.42 -6.18 -6.78
C ASP A 102 -13.17 -4.67 -6.83
N GLY A 103 -13.31 -4.02 -5.68
CA GLY A 103 -13.10 -2.59 -5.53
C GLY A 103 -11.66 -2.30 -5.12
N GLU A 104 -11.08 -1.22 -5.65
CA GLU A 104 -9.74 -0.80 -5.25
C GLU A 104 -9.64 0.70 -5.02
N THR A 105 -8.74 1.08 -4.10
CA THR A 105 -8.27 2.45 -3.95
C THR A 105 -6.76 2.48 -4.08
N THR A 106 -6.26 3.52 -4.74
CA THR A 106 -4.82 3.71 -4.94
C THR A 106 -4.39 5.00 -4.28
N VAL A 107 -3.26 4.95 -3.57
CA VAL A 107 -2.55 6.13 -3.07
C VAL A 107 -1.16 6.16 -3.68
N SER A 108 -0.82 7.27 -4.32
CA SER A 108 0.46 7.43 -5.01
C SER A 108 1.42 8.28 -4.19
N CYS A 109 2.57 7.72 -3.87
CA CYS A 109 3.65 8.39 -3.15
C CYS A 109 4.80 8.73 -4.10
N TYR A 110 5.14 10.01 -4.21
CA TYR A 110 6.21 10.48 -5.10
C TYR A 110 7.45 10.91 -4.32
N ARG A 111 8.62 10.44 -4.74
CA ARG A 111 9.92 10.77 -4.11
C ARG A 111 10.18 12.26 -4.10
N SER A 112 9.92 12.93 -5.23
CA SER A 112 10.22 14.35 -5.44
C SER A 112 9.43 15.30 -4.52
N ARG A 113 8.30 14.85 -3.99
CA ARG A 113 7.42 15.67 -3.14
C ARG A 113 7.46 15.24 -1.67
N SER A 114 7.97 14.03 -1.36
CA SER A 114 7.78 13.41 -0.04
C SER A 114 6.30 13.45 0.41
N VAL A 115 5.39 13.39 -0.56
CA VAL A 115 3.94 13.44 -0.37
C VAL A 115 3.32 12.21 -1.00
N CYS A 116 2.36 11.64 -0.27
CA CYS A 116 1.40 10.67 -0.76
C CYS A 116 0.06 11.39 -0.91
N GLY A 117 -0.65 11.15 -2.01
CA GLY A 117 -1.94 11.77 -2.31
C GLY A 117 -2.76 10.91 -3.25
#